data_AF-A0A4Q0APJ6-F1
#
_entry.id   AF-A0A4Q0APJ6-F1
#
_cell.length_a   1.000
_cell.length_b   1.000
_cell.length_c   1.000
_cell.angle_alpha   90.00
_cell.angle_beta   90.00
_cell.angle_gamma   90.00
#
_symmetry.space_group_name_H-M   'P 1'
#
loop_
_entity.id
_entity.type
_entity.pdbx_description
1 polymer ?
#
loop_
_entity_poly.entity_id
_entity_poly.type
_entity_poly.pdbx_seq_one_letter_code
_entity_poly.pdbx_strand_id
1 'polypeptide(L)'
;MTEEIKRLESIQERFQPYIDNPNLVYTFIAPKDKSLFERFFKMATNLPGSSLYEVLSDRNQVSELLLNNFPQDTVLEIYTGTNDEVTSIFAKGTLKDYIKQKQISFDY
;
A
#
# COMPACT_ATOMS: atom_id res chain seq x y z
N MET A 1 -14.33 -0.19 -8.49
CA MET A 1 -12.89 -0.18 -8.15
C MET A 1 -12.08 0.95 -8.79
N THR A 2 -12.10 1.18 -10.11
CA THR A 2 -11.18 2.14 -10.78
C THR A 2 -11.19 3.55 -10.19
N GLU A 3 -12.38 4.13 -9.94
CA GLU A 3 -12.48 5.48 -9.34
C GLU A 3 -12.05 5.51 -7.86
N GLU A 4 -12.23 4.39 -7.15
CA GLU A 4 -11.75 4.25 -5.77
C GLU A 4 -10.22 4.20 -5.72
N ILE A 5 -9.58 3.45 -6.62
CA ILE A 5 -8.12 3.42 -6.77
C ILE A 5 -7.58 4.82 -7.00
N LYS A 6 -8.10 5.56 -8.00
CA LYS A 6 -7.68 6.95 -8.28
C LYS A 6 -7.83 7.86 -7.07
N ARG A 7 -8.94 7.74 -6.33
CA ARG A 7 -9.18 8.50 -5.09
C ARG A 7 -8.09 8.20 -4.06
N LEU A 8 -7.78 6.92 -3.84
CA LEU A 8 -6.76 6.50 -2.88
C LEU A 8 -5.34 6.90 -3.33
N GLU A 9 -5.03 6.81 -4.63
CA GLU A 9 -3.75 7.29 -5.19
C GLU A 9 -3.57 8.79 -4.95
N SER A 10 -4.62 9.60 -5.16
CA SER A 10 -4.59 11.03 -4.84
C SER A 10 -4.34 11.30 -3.35
N ILE A 11 -4.89 10.48 -2.46
CA ILE A 11 -4.60 10.56 -1.02
C ILE A 11 -3.12 10.19 -0.75
N GLN A 12 -2.59 9.14 -1.38
CA GLN A 12 -1.18 8.75 -1.25
C GLN A 12 -0.25 9.88 -1.69
N GLU A 13 -0.55 10.57 -2.80
CA GLU A 13 0.21 11.74 -3.27
C GLU A 13 0.21 12.87 -2.27
N ARG A 14 -0.97 13.24 -1.76
CA ARG A 14 -1.11 14.28 -0.75
C ARG A 14 -0.43 13.92 0.56
N PHE A 15 -0.29 12.62 0.86
CA PHE A 15 0.35 12.14 2.06
C PHE A 15 1.89 12.10 1.98
N GLN A 16 2.47 12.06 0.78
CA GLN A 16 3.93 11.95 0.59
C GLN A 16 4.78 12.92 1.45
N PRO A 17 4.41 14.22 1.60
CA PRO A 17 5.20 15.15 2.41
C PRO A 17 5.27 14.80 3.91
N TYR A 18 4.40 13.91 4.40
CA TYR A 18 4.34 13.51 5.81
C TYR A 18 5.11 12.22 6.11
N ILE A 19 5.77 11.63 5.11
CA ILE A 19 6.58 10.45 5.29
C ILE A 19 7.96 10.86 5.81
N ASP A 20 8.24 10.54 7.08
CA ASP A 20 9.48 10.92 7.78
C ASP A 20 10.77 10.44 7.07
N ASN A 21 10.70 9.28 6.41
CA ASN A 21 11.81 8.72 5.66
C ASN A 21 11.29 8.03 4.39
N PRO A 22 11.21 8.73 3.26
CA PRO A 22 10.64 8.20 2.02
C PRO A 22 11.49 7.09 1.39
N ASN A 23 12.74 6.90 1.83
CA ASN A 23 13.58 5.79 1.39
C ASN A 23 13.26 4.49 2.15
N LEU A 24 12.59 4.57 3.30
CA LEU A 24 12.27 3.42 4.15
C LEU A 24 10.77 3.15 4.23
N VAL A 25 9.94 4.20 4.21
CA VAL A 25 8.49 4.10 4.37
C VAL A 25 7.81 4.44 3.05
N TYR A 26 6.92 3.57 2.62
CA TYR A 26 6.12 3.78 1.42
C TYR A 26 4.65 3.47 1.72
N THR A 27 3.77 3.93 0.84
CA THR A 27 2.33 3.65 0.91
C THR A 27 1.91 2.78 -0.26
N PHE A 28 0.95 1.89 -0.06
CA PHE A 28 0.36 1.08 -1.12
C PHE A 28 -1.13 0.85 -0.85
N ILE A 29 -1.89 0.55 -1.91
CA ILE A 29 -3.32 0.22 -1.81
C ILE A 29 -3.45 -1.30 -1.78
N ALA A 30 -4.30 -1.82 -0.89
CA ALA A 30 -4.61 -3.24 -0.83
C ALA A 30 -6.06 -3.47 -0.38
N PRO A 31 -6.60 -4.68 -0.56
CA PRO A 31 -7.90 -5.03 0.00
C PRO A 31 -7.93 -4.88 1.51
N LYS A 32 -9.02 -4.32 2.03
CA LYS A 32 -9.24 -4.19 3.48
C LYS A 32 -9.59 -5.54 4.13
N ASP A 33 -10.32 -6.39 3.41
CA ASP A 33 -10.61 -7.74 3.88
C ASP A 33 -9.31 -8.54 4.06
N LYS A 34 -9.18 -9.21 5.21
CA LYS A 34 -7.95 -9.92 5.58
C LYS A 34 -7.59 -11.03 4.60
N SER A 35 -8.57 -11.81 4.13
CA SER A 35 -8.31 -12.94 3.24
C SER A 35 -7.90 -12.45 1.85
N LEU A 36 -8.56 -11.39 1.37
CA LEU A 36 -8.19 -10.74 0.11
C LEU A 36 -6.83 -10.04 0.21
N PHE A 37 -6.51 -9.43 1.35
CA PHE A 37 -5.19 -8.85 1.61
C PHE A 37 -4.10 -9.91 1.52
N GLU A 38 -4.27 -11.06 2.19
CA GLU A 38 -3.29 -12.16 2.15
C GLU A 38 -3.09 -12.69 0.72
N ARG A 39 -4.17 -12.79 -0.05
CA ARG A 39 -4.10 -13.15 -1.48
C ARG A 39 -3.35 -12.09 -2.29
N PHE A 40 -3.65 -10.81 -2.11
CA PHE A 40 -2.97 -9.70 -2.78
C PHE A 40 -1.48 -9.74 -2.51
N PHE A 41 -1.12 -9.88 -1.23
CA PHE A 41 0.27 -9.93 -0.78
C PHE A 41 1.02 -11.11 -1.39
N LYS A 42 0.41 -12.30 -1.41
CA LYS A 42 1.00 -13.48 -2.05
C LYS A 42 1.24 -13.30 -3.55
N MET A 43 0.34 -12.59 -4.25
CA MET A 43 0.54 -12.27 -5.66
C MET A 43 1.72 -11.30 -5.83
N ALA A 44 1.77 -10.24 -5.01
CA ALA A 44 2.87 -9.27 -5.04
C ALA A 44 4.24 -9.93 -4.77
N THR A 45 4.33 -10.86 -3.82
CA THR A 45 5.58 -11.59 -3.52
C THR A 45 6.02 -12.56 -4.62
N ASN A 46 5.09 -13.00 -5.47
CA ASN A 46 5.37 -14.02 -6.49
C ASN A 46 5.63 -13.42 -7.88
N LEU A 47 5.66 -12.08 -8.01
CA LEU A 47 6.00 -11.45 -9.27
C LEU A 47 7.50 -11.67 -9.58
N PRO A 48 7.84 -12.29 -10.72
CA PRO A 48 9.21 -12.64 -11.03
C PRO A 48 10.04 -11.38 -11.34
N GLY A 49 11.25 -11.32 -10.79
CA GLY A 49 12.21 -10.26 -11.10
C GLY A 49 11.97 -8.93 -10.38
N SER A 50 11.04 -8.88 -9.42
CA SER A 50 10.79 -7.70 -8.60
C SER A 50 10.77 -8.08 -7.12
N SER A 51 11.43 -7.28 -6.30
CA SER A 51 11.27 -7.33 -4.85
C SER A 51 9.87 -6.88 -4.46
N LEU A 52 9.39 -7.34 -3.29
CA LEU A 52 8.10 -6.92 -2.75
C LEU A 52 8.00 -5.39 -2.62
N TYR A 53 9.10 -4.73 -2.25
CA TYR A 53 9.16 -3.27 -2.18
C TYR A 53 8.91 -2.62 -3.55
N GLU A 54 9.60 -3.08 -4.59
CA GLU A 54 9.43 -2.56 -5.96
C GLU A 54 7.99 -2.71 -6.44
N VAL A 55 7.37 -3.87 -6.18
CA VAL A 55 5.97 -4.12 -6.55
C VAL A 55 5.01 -3.19 -5.81
N LEU A 56 5.14 -3.09 -4.48
CA LEU A 56 4.17 -2.37 -3.67
C LEU A 56 4.35 -0.84 -3.73
N SER A 57 5.56 -0.35 -4.01
CA SER A 57 5.80 1.08 -4.21
C SER A 57 5.42 1.57 -5.62
N ASP A 58 5.30 0.67 -6.59
CA ASP A 58 4.82 0.98 -7.94
C ASP A 58 3.28 0.97 -8.01
N ARG A 59 2.70 2.17 -8.11
CA ARG A 59 1.25 2.34 -8.18
C ARG A 59 0.63 1.67 -9.39
N ASN A 60 1.32 1.66 -10.54
CA ASN A 60 0.77 1.06 -11.75
C ASN A 60 0.66 -0.46 -11.56
N GLN A 61 1.70 -1.10 -11.03
CA GLN A 61 1.68 -2.53 -10.73
C GLN A 61 0.63 -2.89 -9.68
N VAL A 62 0.52 -2.10 -8.60
CA VAL A 62 -0.51 -2.32 -7.58
C VAL A 62 -1.90 -2.20 -8.19
N SER A 63 -2.16 -1.15 -8.97
CA SER A 63 -3.45 -0.90 -9.62
C SER A 63 -3.80 -2.01 -10.62
N GLU A 64 -2.84 -2.48 -11.42
CA GLU A 64 -3.02 -3.62 -12.32
C GLU A 64 -3.33 -4.91 -11.56
N LEU A 65 -2.60 -5.20 -10.47
CA LEU A 65 -2.85 -6.37 -9.63
C LEU A 65 -4.27 -6.34 -9.05
N LEU A 66 -4.72 -5.19 -8.56
CA LEU A 66 -6.05 -5.00 -8.00
C LEU A 66 -7.14 -5.21 -9.05
N LEU A 67 -7.03 -4.49 -10.18
CA LEU A 67 -8.05 -4.51 -11.24
C LEU A 67 -8.20 -5.88 -11.91
N ASN A 68 -7.10 -6.62 -12.07
CA ASN A 68 -7.10 -7.88 -12.80
C ASN A 68 -7.48 -9.09 -11.92
N ASN A 69 -7.37 -8.99 -10.60
CA ASN A 69 -7.47 -10.17 -9.72
C ASN A 69 -8.56 -10.09 -8.64
N PHE A 70 -9.21 -8.94 -8.47
CA PHE A 70 -10.20 -8.72 -7.41
C PHE A 70 -11.56 -8.25 -7.93
N PRO A 71 -12.67 -8.66 -7.29
CA PRO A 71 -14.02 -8.18 -7.61
C PRO A 71 -14.16 -6.66 -7.51
N GLN A 72 -14.95 -6.04 -8.39
CA GLN A 72 -15.10 -4.58 -8.50
C GLN A 72 -15.60 -3.86 -7.22
N ASP A 73 -16.26 -4.61 -6.34
CA ASP A 73 -16.81 -4.20 -5.05
C ASP A 73 -15.85 -4.45 -3.87
N THR A 74 -14.64 -4.92 -4.13
CA THR A 74 -13.61 -5.09 -3.10
C THR A 74 -13.30 -3.73 -2.46
N VAL A 75 -13.54 -3.64 -1.15
CA VAL A 75 -13.20 -2.45 -0.36
C VAL A 75 -11.70 -2.35 -0.20
N LEU A 76 -11.13 -1.20 -0.56
CA LEU A 76 -9.70 -0.94 -0.52
C LEU A 76 -9.31 -0.02 0.64
N GLU A 77 -8.05 -0.12 1.07
CA GLU A 77 -7.47 0.75 2.09
C GLU A 77 -5.99 1.04 1.77
N ILE A 78 -5.50 2.19 2.23
CA ILE A 78 -4.08 2.55 2.10
C ILE A 78 -3.35 1.99 3.30
N TYR A 79 -2.25 1.29 3.02
CA TYR A 79 -1.32 0.75 3.98
C TYR A 79 0.02 1.47 3.88
N THR A 80 0.73 1.53 4.99
CA THR A 80 2.15 1.91 5.03
C THR A 80 2.98 0.64 5.15
N GLY A 81 4.02 0.51 4.32
CA GLY A 81 5.03 -0.54 4.41
C GLY A 81 6.39 0.06 4.78
N THR A 82 7.23 -0.72 5.45
CA THR A 82 8.63 -0.38 5.66
C THR A 82 9.54 -1.35 4.91
N ASN A 83 10.49 -0.82 4.14
CA ASN A 83 11.60 -1.59 3.60
C ASN A 83 12.82 -1.41 4.52
N ASP A 84 12.82 -2.11 5.64
CA ASP A 84 14.01 -2.18 6.49
C ASP A 84 14.95 -3.28 5.97
N GLU A 85 15.90 -2.86 5.14
CA GLU A 85 16.94 -3.73 4.57
C GLU A 85 17.80 -4.41 5.66
N VAL A 86 17.81 -3.88 6.89
CA VAL A 86 18.63 -4.40 8.00
C VAL A 86 17.98 -5.62 8.65
N THR A 87 16.65 -5.66 8.74
CA THR A 87 15.94 -6.71 9.49
C THR A 87 15.24 -7.73 8.59
N SER A 88 15.11 -7.50 7.28
CA SER A 88 14.27 -8.31 6.38
C SER A 88 12.80 -8.39 6.82
N ILE A 89 12.37 -7.53 7.75
CA ILE A 89 11.01 -7.52 8.29
C ILE A 89 10.17 -6.53 7.49
N PHE A 90 9.23 -7.06 6.71
CA PHE A 90 8.14 -6.27 6.18
C PHE A 90 7.14 -5.95 7.30
N ALA A 91 7.21 -4.75 7.87
CA ALA A 91 6.20 -4.22 8.77
C ALA A 91 5.14 -3.46 7.96
N LYS A 92 3.86 -3.68 8.29
CA LYS A 92 2.73 -2.98 7.68
C LYS A 92 1.72 -2.50 8.72
N GLY A 93 1.10 -1.37 8.44
CA GLY A 93 -0.03 -0.80 9.17
C GLY A 93 -0.95 -0.06 8.22
N THR A 94 -2.16 0.29 8.65
CA THR A 94 -2.99 1.20 7.83
C THR A 94 -2.40 2.60 7.85
N LEU A 95 -2.67 3.39 6.82
CA LEU A 95 -2.29 4.81 6.81
C LEU A 95 -2.89 5.56 8.02
N LYS A 96 -4.11 5.20 8.46
CA LYS A 96 -4.73 5.75 9.67
C LYS A 96 -3.94 5.44 10.93
N ASP A 97 -3.45 4.21 11.07
CA ASP A 97 -2.61 3.83 12.20
C ASP A 97 -1.30 4.62 12.19
N TYR A 98 -0.68 4.80 11.03
CA TYR A 98 0.55 5.57 10.88
C TYR A 98 0.34 7.05 11.29
N ILE A 99 -0.72 7.68 10.77
CA ILE A 99 -1.09 9.07 11.11
C ILE A 99 -1.27 9.22 12.62
N LYS A 100 -2.00 8.30 13.24
CA LYS A 100 -2.25 8.30 14.69
C LYS A 100 -0.97 8.11 15.49
N GLN A 101 -0.12 7.15 15.12
CA GLN A 101 1.14 6.85 15.80
C GLN A 101 2.13 8.01 15.72
N LYS A 102 2.18 8.69 14.57
CA LYS A 102 3.08 9.80 14.30
C LYS A 102 2.51 11.17 14.65
N GLN A 103 1.25 11.24 15.11
CA GLN A 103 0.54 12.48 15.42
C GLN A 103 0.54 13.47 14.24
N ILE A 104 0.41 12.94 13.02
CA ILE A 104 0.39 13.73 11.80
C ILE A 104 -0.96 14.44 11.67
N SER A 105 -0.94 15.74 11.38
CA SER A 105 -2.15 16.51 11.08
C SER A 105 -2.56 16.29 9.61
N PHE A 106 -3.12 15.13 9.31
CA PHE A 106 -3.60 14.77 7.97
C PHE A 106 -4.94 14.02 8.04
N ASP A 107 -5.96 14.60 7.41
CA ASP A 107 -7.32 14.05 7.34
C ASP A 107 -7.71 13.66 5.90
N TYR A 108 -8.39 12.52 5.75
CA TYR A 108 -8.89 12.02 4.46
C TYR A 108 -10.06 11.02 4.58
#